data_AF-A0A967Z786-F1
#
_entry.id   AF-A0A967Z786-F1
#
_cell.length_a   1.000
_cell.length_b   1.000
_cell.length_c   1.000
_cell.angle_alpha   90.00
_cell.angle_beta   90.00
_cell.angle_gamma   90.00
#
_symmetry.space_group_name_H-M   'P 1'
#
loop_
_entity.id
_entity.type
_entity.pdbx_description
1 polymer ?
#
loop_
_entity_poly.entity_id
_entity_poly.type
_entity_poly.pdbx_seq_one_letter_code
_entity_poly.pdbx_strand_id
1 'polypeptide(L)'
;MSKSEQEKNQSSKKSGSNKYFDIHGPVFWPSVILITSLIIGTLIAGESAEQAFNSARVFITDSANWLFVAAVNIFIGFSLYFAFSKYGKIRLGGQDAEPEFSTMAWFAMLFSAGMGIGLMFYSVAEPMWHLISPPHAEAGTTDAIRDAMGITFLHWGLHAWAVYAIVALALAFFAFNRKLPLSFRSVFYPLLGDRINGWIGDVIDVLAVLATLFGLATSLGLG
;
A
#
# COMPACT_ATOMS: atom_id res chain seq x y z
N MET A 1 29.09 -3.80 -49.71
CA MET A 1 28.86 -3.87 -48.27
C MET A 1 27.54 -3.18 -47.99
N SER A 2 26.50 -3.97 -47.77
CA SER A 2 25.10 -3.53 -47.79
C SER A 2 24.72 -2.87 -46.46
N LYS A 3 23.80 -1.87 -46.47
CA LYS A 3 23.24 -1.27 -45.25
C LYS A 3 22.71 -2.32 -44.25
N SER A 4 22.29 -3.49 -44.75
CA SER A 4 21.85 -4.64 -43.93
C SER A 4 22.96 -5.31 -43.09
N GLU A 5 24.23 -5.17 -43.47
CA GLU A 5 25.38 -5.68 -42.68
C GLU A 5 25.78 -4.69 -41.58
N GLN A 6 25.56 -3.39 -41.78
CA GLN A 6 25.85 -2.36 -40.77
C GLN A 6 24.81 -2.34 -39.64
N GLU A 7 23.54 -2.60 -39.94
CA GLU A 7 22.48 -2.73 -38.93
C GLU A 7 22.65 -3.98 -38.04
N LYS A 8 23.09 -5.12 -38.62
CA LYS A 8 23.41 -6.32 -37.85
C LYS A 8 24.61 -6.11 -36.90
N ASN A 9 25.59 -5.30 -37.29
CA ASN A 9 26.76 -5.03 -36.47
C ASN A 9 26.52 -4.01 -35.33
N GLN A 10 25.45 -3.21 -35.39
CA GLN A 10 25.04 -2.34 -34.28
C GLN A 10 24.19 -3.07 -33.22
N SER A 11 23.39 -4.06 -33.63
CA SER A 11 22.61 -4.92 -32.71
C SER A 11 23.49 -5.81 -31.81
N SER A 12 24.71 -6.13 -32.24
CA SER A 12 25.61 -7.06 -31.54
C SER A 12 26.44 -6.45 -30.38
N LYS A 13 26.35 -5.14 -30.08
CA LYS A 13 27.40 -4.46 -29.27
C LYS A 13 26.99 -3.82 -27.94
N LYS A 14 25.86 -4.18 -27.35
CA LYS A 14 25.59 -3.93 -25.91
C LYS A 14 24.72 -5.02 -25.28
N SER A 15 25.35 -6.09 -24.82
CA SER A 15 24.80 -6.91 -23.74
C SER A 15 25.93 -7.68 -23.06
N GLY A 16 26.71 -6.95 -22.27
CA GLY A 16 27.73 -7.51 -21.39
C GLY A 16 27.39 -7.21 -19.93
N SER A 17 27.16 -8.30 -19.19
CA SER A 17 27.17 -8.47 -17.73
C SER A 17 25.85 -8.31 -16.92
N ASN A 18 25.40 -9.47 -16.42
CA ASN A 18 24.54 -9.76 -15.26
C ASN A 18 23.05 -9.41 -15.28
N LYS A 19 22.27 -10.19 -16.06
CA LYS A 19 20.80 -10.29 -15.93
C LYS A 19 20.41 -11.27 -14.82
N TYR A 20 20.25 -10.80 -13.59
CA TYR A 20 19.35 -11.43 -12.60
C TYR A 20 18.72 -10.43 -11.60
N PHE A 21 19.29 -9.22 -11.44
CA PHE A 21 18.69 -8.16 -10.62
C PHE A 21 18.84 -6.80 -11.30
N ASP A 22 17.77 -6.31 -11.93
CA ASP A 22 17.69 -4.91 -12.37
C ASP A 22 17.30 -4.05 -11.15
N ILE A 23 18.31 -3.56 -10.44
CA ILE A 23 18.12 -2.74 -9.24
C ILE A 23 18.08 -1.28 -9.65
N HIS A 24 16.97 -0.61 -9.35
CA HIS A 24 16.88 0.84 -9.47
C HIS A 24 17.69 1.49 -8.33
N GLY A 25 19.00 1.65 -8.54
CA GLY A 25 19.97 2.16 -7.56
C GLY A 25 19.52 3.40 -6.78
N PRO A 26 18.93 4.43 -7.44
CA PRO A 26 18.42 5.63 -6.76
C PRO A 26 17.32 5.40 -5.73
N VAL A 27 16.61 4.26 -5.77
CA VAL A 27 15.58 3.90 -4.78
C VAL A 27 16.16 2.90 -3.77
N PHE A 28 16.90 1.91 -4.25
CA PHE A 28 17.43 0.83 -3.43
C PHE A 28 18.36 1.32 -2.33
N TRP A 29 19.41 2.08 -2.68
CA TRP A 29 20.42 2.49 -1.70
C TRP A 29 19.87 3.42 -0.63
N PRO A 30 19.10 4.48 -0.95
CA PRO A 30 18.50 5.32 0.08
C PRO A 30 17.55 4.55 0.98
N SER A 31 16.73 3.64 0.44
CA SER A 31 15.80 2.83 1.24
C SER A 31 16.56 1.95 2.24
N VAL A 32 17.58 1.22 1.78
CA VAL A 32 18.40 0.35 2.64
C VAL A 32 19.10 1.16 3.72
N ILE A 33 19.73 2.28 3.36
CA ILE A 33 20.44 3.14 4.31
C ILE A 33 19.48 3.67 5.38
N LEU A 34 18.30 4.18 4.98
CA LEU A 34 17.32 4.73 5.92
C LEU A 34 16.79 3.65 6.87
N ILE A 35 16.45 2.47 6.35
CA ILE A 35 15.92 1.36 7.15
C ILE A 35 16.96 0.84 8.11
N THR A 36 18.17 0.53 7.63
CA THR A 36 19.25 0.01 8.48
C THR A 36 19.66 1.03 9.52
N SER A 37 19.72 2.32 9.17
CA SER A 37 20.05 3.39 10.12
C SER A 37 18.97 3.54 11.20
N LEU A 38 17.69 3.46 10.83
CA LEU A 38 16.59 3.47 11.81
C LEU A 38 16.68 2.26 12.74
N ILE A 39 16.83 1.03 12.20
CA ILE A 39 16.94 -0.18 13.01
C ILE A 39 18.12 -0.06 13.99
N ILE A 40 19.33 0.25 13.51
CA ILE A 40 20.51 0.39 14.37
C ILE A 40 20.31 1.50 15.40
N GLY A 41 19.78 2.65 14.99
CA GLY A 41 19.50 3.77 15.88
C GLY A 41 18.53 3.39 17.01
N THR A 42 17.46 2.68 16.69
CA THR A 42 16.48 2.21 17.68
C THR A 42 17.06 1.18 18.64
N LEU A 43 17.90 0.26 18.15
CA LEU A 43 18.58 -0.73 19.00
C LEU A 43 19.58 -0.10 19.96
N ILE A 44 20.29 0.96 19.54
CA ILE A 44 21.26 1.67 20.39
C ILE A 44 20.53 2.54 21.43
N ALA A 45 19.47 3.24 21.03
CA ALA A 45 18.79 4.21 21.88
C ALA A 45 17.79 3.59 22.87
N GLY A 46 17.30 2.37 22.61
CA GLY A 46 16.42 1.62 23.52
C GLY A 46 15.19 2.41 23.96
N GLU A 47 15.02 2.59 25.27
CA GLU A 47 13.87 3.30 25.88
C GLU A 47 13.70 4.74 25.36
N SER A 48 14.79 5.44 25.04
CA SER A 48 14.70 6.79 24.50
C SER A 48 14.04 6.82 23.12
N ALA A 49 14.28 5.80 22.29
CA ALA A 49 13.61 5.67 21.00
C ALA A 49 12.11 5.35 21.17
N GLU A 50 11.75 4.49 22.12
CA GLU A 50 10.36 4.19 22.44
C GLU A 50 9.59 5.45 22.86
N GLN A 51 10.15 6.25 23.77
CA GLN A 51 9.53 7.50 24.21
C GLN A 51 9.38 8.49 23.06
N ALA A 52 10.39 8.61 22.19
CA ALA A 52 10.32 9.47 21.01
C ALA A 52 9.23 9.04 20.03
N PHE A 53 9.13 7.74 19.71
CA PHE A 53 8.08 7.23 18.82
C PHE A 53 6.68 7.35 19.42
N ASN A 54 6.52 7.08 20.72
CA ASN A 54 5.24 7.24 21.39
C ASN A 54 4.81 8.72 21.39
N SER A 55 5.74 9.64 21.66
CA SER A 55 5.48 11.09 21.59
C SER A 55 5.08 11.51 20.18
N ALA A 56 5.80 11.04 19.15
CA ALA A 56 5.47 11.32 17.76
C ALA A 56 4.09 10.74 17.37
N ARG A 57 3.79 9.50 17.78
CA ARG A 57 2.50 8.85 17.56
C ARG A 57 1.36 9.65 18.16
N VAL A 58 1.47 10.05 19.43
CA VAL A 58 0.45 10.85 20.12
C VAL A 58 0.28 12.20 19.41
N PHE A 59 1.38 12.90 19.11
CA PHE A 59 1.32 14.19 18.41
C PHE A 59 0.61 14.09 17.05
N ILE A 60 0.94 13.08 16.24
CA ILE A 60 0.31 12.85 14.94
C ILE A 60 -1.17 12.51 15.11
N THR A 61 -1.51 11.66 16.08
CA THR A 61 -2.89 11.24 16.31
C THR A 61 -3.74 12.42 16.78
N ASP A 62 -3.28 13.20 17.76
CA ASP A 62 -4.02 14.36 18.28
C ASP A 62 -4.20 15.46 17.21
N SER A 63 -3.18 15.69 16.39
CA SER A 63 -3.20 16.77 15.39
C SER A 63 -3.89 16.38 14.08
N ALA A 64 -3.74 15.12 13.65
CA ALA A 64 -4.14 14.67 12.32
C ALA A 64 -5.22 13.58 12.31
N ASN A 65 -5.82 13.21 13.46
CA ASN A 65 -6.90 12.21 13.50
C ASN A 65 -8.04 12.53 12.50
N TRP A 66 -8.45 13.80 12.44
CA TRP A 66 -9.50 14.24 11.51
C TRP A 66 -9.14 13.96 10.03
N LEU A 67 -7.84 14.08 9.69
CA LEU A 67 -7.34 13.82 8.34
C LEU A 67 -7.41 12.33 8.01
N PHE A 68 -7.04 11.46 8.95
CA PHE A 68 -7.15 10.00 8.75
C PHE A 68 -8.61 9.58 8.55
N VAL A 69 -9.52 10.05 9.42
CA VAL A 69 -10.95 9.74 9.32
C VAL A 69 -11.53 10.27 7.99
N ALA A 70 -11.21 11.51 7.62
CA ALA A 70 -11.67 12.10 6.36
C ALA A 70 -11.10 11.35 5.15
N ALA A 71 -9.82 11.01 5.14
CA ALA A 71 -9.16 10.34 4.02
C ALA A 71 -9.79 8.98 3.73
N VAL A 72 -10.03 8.15 4.76
CA VAL A 72 -10.62 6.82 4.56
C VAL A 72 -12.08 6.92 4.09
N ASN A 73 -12.87 7.85 4.64
CA ASN A 73 -14.23 8.11 4.15
C ASN A 73 -14.25 8.60 2.70
N ILE A 74 -13.29 9.46 2.33
CA ILE A 74 -13.10 9.90 0.95
C ILE A 74 -12.75 8.71 0.05
N PHE A 75 -11.89 7.78 0.48
CA PHE A 75 -11.56 6.59 -0.30
C PHE A 75 -12.75 5.65 -0.50
N ILE A 76 -13.64 5.51 0.49
CA ILE A 76 -14.91 4.80 0.31
C ILE A 76 -15.73 5.52 -0.76
N GLY A 77 -15.90 6.84 -0.65
CA GLY A 77 -16.62 7.65 -1.62
C GLY A 77 -16.08 7.50 -3.04
N PHE A 78 -14.75 7.56 -3.22
CA PHE A 78 -14.11 7.32 -4.51
C PHE A 78 -14.29 5.89 -5.01
N SER A 79 -14.23 4.89 -4.13
CA SER A 79 -14.41 3.48 -4.51
C SER A 79 -15.82 3.26 -5.05
N LEU A 80 -16.84 3.77 -4.35
CA LEU A 80 -18.23 3.74 -4.80
C LEU A 80 -18.43 4.54 -6.07
N TYR A 81 -17.82 5.73 -6.17
CA TYR A 81 -17.86 6.54 -7.38
C TYR A 81 -17.31 5.79 -8.60
N PHE A 82 -16.14 5.17 -8.50
CA PHE A 82 -15.58 4.39 -9.61
C PHE A 82 -16.43 3.15 -9.92
N ALA A 83 -16.96 2.47 -8.90
CA ALA A 83 -17.79 1.29 -9.08
C ALA A 83 -19.12 1.59 -9.81
N PHE A 84 -19.80 2.68 -9.46
CA PHE A 84 -21.15 2.98 -9.96
C PHE A 84 -21.20 4.03 -11.09
N SER A 85 -20.12 4.75 -11.34
CA SER A 85 -20.06 5.72 -12.45
C SER A 85 -19.72 5.06 -13.78
N LYS A 86 -19.68 5.88 -14.84
CA LYS A 86 -19.21 5.46 -16.18
C LYS A 86 -17.77 4.91 -16.18
N TYR A 87 -16.96 5.25 -15.18
CA TYR A 87 -15.57 4.81 -15.11
C TYR A 87 -15.44 3.34 -14.72
N GLY A 88 -16.42 2.75 -14.03
CA GLY A 88 -16.44 1.32 -13.69
C GLY A 88 -16.58 0.40 -14.92
N LYS A 89 -16.92 0.96 -16.09
CA LYS A 89 -16.97 0.23 -17.36
C LYS A 89 -15.61 0.15 -18.06
N ILE A 90 -14.60 0.87 -17.57
CA ILE A 90 -13.26 0.86 -18.17
C ILE A 90 -12.57 -0.45 -17.77
N ARG A 91 -12.19 -1.23 -18.78
CA ARG A 91 -11.39 -2.44 -18.59
C ARG A 91 -9.93 -2.09 -18.31
N LEU A 92 -9.37 -2.75 -17.30
CA LEU A 92 -7.95 -2.64 -16.97
C LEU A 92 -7.14 -3.48 -17.96
N GLY A 93 -6.24 -2.85 -18.73
CA GLY A 93 -5.45 -3.50 -19.78
C GLY A 93 -5.81 -3.13 -21.22
N GLY A 94 -6.93 -2.44 -21.45
CA GLY A 94 -7.39 -2.01 -22.78
C GLY A 94 -8.83 -2.42 -23.08
N GLN A 95 -9.38 -2.01 -24.22
CA GLN A 95 -10.78 -2.30 -24.58
C GLN A 95 -11.02 -3.80 -24.79
N ASP A 96 -10.04 -4.49 -25.37
CA ASP A 96 -10.12 -5.92 -25.68
C ASP A 96 -9.48 -6.81 -24.60
N ALA A 97 -9.16 -6.24 -23.43
CA ALA A 97 -8.58 -7.02 -22.34
C ALA A 97 -9.60 -8.04 -21.79
N GLU A 98 -9.15 -9.28 -21.64
CA GLU A 98 -9.90 -10.37 -21.02
C GLU A 98 -9.25 -10.74 -19.66
N PRO A 99 -10.03 -11.20 -18.67
CA PRO A 99 -9.48 -11.64 -17.40
C PRO A 99 -8.52 -12.82 -17.58
N GLU A 100 -7.31 -12.71 -17.04
CA GLU A 100 -6.32 -13.81 -17.04
C GLU A 100 -6.75 -14.98 -16.14
N PHE A 101 -7.54 -14.69 -15.11
CA PHE A 101 -8.03 -15.66 -14.15
C PHE A 101 -9.56 -15.73 -14.16
N SER A 102 -10.10 -16.92 -13.90
CA SER A 102 -11.55 -17.08 -13.69
C SER A 102 -12.00 -16.29 -12.47
N THR A 103 -13.27 -15.86 -12.46
CA THR A 103 -13.84 -15.08 -11.36
C THR A 103 -13.65 -15.75 -10.01
N MET A 104 -13.84 -17.09 -9.93
CA MET A 104 -13.65 -17.83 -8.69
C MET A 104 -12.19 -17.85 -8.23
N ALA A 105 -11.24 -18.04 -9.15
CA ALA A 105 -9.82 -18.01 -8.83
C ALA A 105 -9.38 -16.61 -8.36
N TRP A 106 -9.89 -15.56 -9.02
CA TRP A 106 -9.64 -14.17 -8.62
C TRP A 106 -10.16 -13.86 -7.21
N PHE A 107 -11.39 -14.27 -6.88
CA PHE A 107 -11.93 -14.13 -5.54
C PHE A 107 -11.09 -14.89 -4.50
N ALA A 108 -10.68 -16.12 -4.80
CA ALA A 108 -9.83 -16.90 -3.90
C ALA A 108 -8.47 -16.22 -3.64
N MET A 109 -7.84 -15.66 -4.68
CA MET A 109 -6.59 -14.89 -4.53
C MET A 109 -6.77 -13.66 -3.63
N LEU A 110 -7.90 -12.95 -3.76
CA LEU A 110 -8.19 -11.76 -2.95
C LEU A 110 -8.33 -12.11 -1.46
N PHE A 111 -9.02 -13.21 -1.12
CA PHE A 111 -9.09 -13.68 0.26
C PHE A 111 -7.76 -14.21 0.78
N SER A 112 -7.00 -14.95 -0.04
CA SER A 112 -5.69 -15.45 0.34
C SER A 112 -4.68 -14.33 0.61
N ALA A 113 -4.76 -13.22 -0.13
CA ALA A 113 -3.90 -12.07 0.09
C ALA A 113 -4.35 -11.20 1.29
N GLY A 114 -5.67 -11.14 1.56
CA GLY A 114 -6.24 -10.29 2.61
C GLY A 114 -6.26 -10.90 4.02
N MET A 115 -6.23 -12.23 4.15
CA MET A 115 -6.27 -12.93 5.44
C MET A 115 -4.87 -12.94 6.10
N GLY A 116 -4.47 -11.81 6.66
CA GLY A 116 -3.17 -11.64 7.32
C GLY A 116 -3.15 -11.98 8.82
N ILE A 117 -1.95 -11.92 9.43
CA ILE A 117 -1.71 -12.07 10.88
C ILE A 117 -2.61 -11.12 11.69
N GLY A 118 -2.84 -9.91 11.18
CA GLY A 118 -3.71 -8.93 11.82
C GLY A 118 -5.12 -9.46 12.12
N LEU A 119 -5.74 -10.21 11.20
CA LEU A 119 -7.05 -10.83 11.46
C LEU A 119 -6.94 -11.95 12.49
N MET A 120 -5.88 -12.75 12.46
CA MET A 120 -5.66 -13.80 13.47
C MET A 120 -5.53 -13.23 14.89
N PHE A 121 -4.82 -12.11 15.03
CA PHE A 121 -4.60 -11.46 16.32
C PHE A 121 -5.81 -10.63 16.78
N TYR A 122 -6.29 -9.71 15.94
CA TYR A 122 -7.30 -8.73 16.32
C TYR A 122 -8.75 -9.21 16.16
N SER A 123 -9.02 -10.33 15.47
CA SER A 123 -10.40 -10.86 15.39
C SER A 123 -11.01 -11.21 16.76
N VAL A 124 -10.16 -11.52 17.74
CA VAL A 124 -10.58 -11.75 19.13
C VAL A 124 -10.18 -10.57 20.02
N ALA A 125 -8.94 -10.07 19.88
CA ALA A 125 -8.40 -9.08 20.80
C ALA A 125 -9.17 -7.74 20.76
N GLU A 126 -9.52 -7.26 19.57
CA GLU A 126 -10.18 -5.96 19.41
C GLU A 126 -11.62 -5.93 19.92
N PRO A 127 -12.52 -6.86 19.56
CA PRO A 127 -13.88 -6.87 20.11
C PRO A 127 -13.88 -7.11 21.62
N MET A 128 -12.94 -7.91 22.14
CA MET A 128 -12.79 -8.09 23.59
C MET A 128 -12.34 -6.80 24.29
N TRP A 129 -11.40 -6.06 23.69
CA TRP A 129 -10.98 -4.76 24.22
C TRP A 129 -12.15 -3.78 24.28
N HIS A 130 -12.88 -3.63 23.17
CA HIS A 130 -14.02 -2.73 23.10
C HIS A 130 -15.21 -3.17 23.97
N LEU A 131 -15.31 -4.45 24.32
CA LEU A 131 -16.31 -4.93 25.27
C LEU A 131 -15.99 -4.53 26.72
N ILE A 132 -14.70 -4.57 27.10
CA ILE A 132 -14.24 -4.24 28.45
C ILE A 132 -14.18 -2.71 28.66
N SER A 133 -13.79 -1.98 27.62
CA SER A 133 -13.68 -0.52 27.63
C SER A 133 -14.39 0.09 26.40
N PRO A 134 -15.72 -0.01 26.31
CA PRO A 134 -16.49 0.55 25.21
C PRO A 134 -16.36 2.08 25.17
N PRO A 135 -16.22 2.69 23.98
CA PRO A 135 -16.08 4.14 23.86
C PRO A 135 -17.39 4.90 24.09
N HIS A 136 -18.56 4.30 23.83
CA HIS A 136 -19.85 4.99 23.95
C HIS A 136 -20.82 4.37 24.96
N ALA A 137 -20.77 3.05 25.13
CA ALA A 137 -21.68 2.30 26.01
C ALA A 137 -21.11 2.08 27.42
N GLU A 138 -21.93 1.61 28.36
CA GLU A 138 -21.46 1.16 29.67
C GLU A 138 -20.94 -0.29 29.58
N ALA A 139 -19.76 -0.55 30.16
CA ALA A 139 -19.14 -1.87 30.14
C ALA A 139 -20.04 -2.95 30.77
N GLY A 140 -20.00 -4.17 30.21
CA GLY A 140 -20.80 -5.31 30.70
C GLY A 140 -22.28 -5.28 30.30
N THR A 141 -22.71 -4.30 29.51
CA THR A 141 -24.08 -4.23 28.97
C THR A 141 -24.20 -4.88 27.59
N THR A 142 -25.43 -5.19 27.18
CA THR A 142 -25.71 -5.68 25.82
C THR A 142 -25.37 -4.65 24.74
N ASP A 143 -25.44 -3.36 25.06
CA ASP A 143 -25.09 -2.29 24.13
C ASP A 143 -23.58 -2.17 23.95
N ALA A 144 -22.76 -2.49 24.96
CA ALA A 144 -21.31 -2.60 24.79
C ALA A 144 -20.91 -3.70 23.80
N ILE A 145 -21.65 -4.82 23.75
CA ILE A 145 -21.44 -5.88 22.75
C ILE A 145 -21.68 -5.33 21.34
N ARG A 146 -22.74 -4.55 21.16
CA ARG A 146 -23.09 -3.94 19.86
C ARG A 146 -22.06 -2.91 19.43
N ASP A 147 -21.62 -2.05 20.35
CA ASP A 147 -20.61 -1.03 20.10
C ASP A 147 -19.27 -1.68 19.71
N ALA A 148 -18.83 -2.69 20.47
CA ALA A 148 -17.60 -3.43 20.21
C ALA A 148 -17.56 -4.09 18.83
N MET A 149 -18.63 -4.81 18.46
CA MET A 149 -18.74 -5.43 17.14
C MET A 149 -18.85 -4.37 16.04
N GLY A 150 -19.57 -3.27 16.29
CA GLY A 150 -19.72 -2.17 15.34
C GLY A 150 -18.38 -1.55 14.95
N ILE A 151 -17.54 -1.25 15.94
CA ILE A 151 -16.19 -0.68 15.73
C ILE A 151 -15.27 -1.69 15.04
N THR A 152 -15.30 -2.95 15.47
CA THR A 152 -14.50 -4.00 14.85
C THR A 152 -14.84 -4.15 13.36
N PHE A 153 -16.14 -4.14 13.00
CA PHE A 153 -16.55 -4.15 11.59
C PHE A 153 -16.23 -2.86 10.85
N LEU A 154 -16.18 -1.72 11.54
CA LEU A 154 -15.72 -0.48 10.95
C LEU A 154 -14.26 -0.60 10.50
N HIS A 155 -13.37 -1.09 11.36
CA HIS A 155 -11.94 -1.20 11.08
C HIS A 155 -11.59 -2.30 10.08
N TRP A 156 -12.24 -3.47 10.16
CA TRP A 156 -11.93 -4.63 9.30
C TRP A 156 -12.86 -4.81 8.10
N GLY A 157 -13.91 -3.99 8.01
CA GLY A 157 -14.86 -3.98 6.90
C GLY A 157 -14.45 -3.00 5.80
N LEU A 158 -15.45 -2.30 5.25
CA LEU A 158 -15.30 -1.50 4.03
C LEU A 158 -14.20 -0.43 4.08
N HIS A 159 -13.87 0.09 5.26
CA HIS A 159 -12.87 1.16 5.43
C HIS A 159 -11.47 0.69 5.02
N ALA A 160 -11.01 -0.45 5.55
CA ALA A 160 -9.70 -1.00 5.18
C ALA A 160 -9.65 -1.40 3.71
N TRP A 161 -10.70 -2.07 3.22
CA TRP A 161 -10.77 -2.52 1.83
C TRP A 161 -10.83 -1.38 0.81
N ALA A 162 -11.44 -0.24 1.16
CA ALA A 162 -11.47 0.93 0.29
C ALA A 162 -10.08 1.52 0.03
N VAL A 163 -9.21 1.53 1.04
CA VAL A 163 -7.80 1.97 0.88
C VAL A 163 -7.10 1.07 -0.14
N TYR A 164 -7.23 -0.25 0.01
CA TYR A 164 -6.64 -1.22 -0.90
C TYR A 164 -7.20 -1.10 -2.31
N ALA A 165 -8.51 -0.97 -2.45
CA ALA A 165 -9.19 -0.86 -3.74
C ALA A 165 -8.70 0.36 -4.53
N ILE A 166 -8.59 1.54 -3.89
CA ILE A 166 -8.12 2.76 -4.56
C ILE A 166 -6.66 2.65 -4.99
N VAL A 167 -5.78 2.16 -4.11
CA VAL A 167 -4.36 2.01 -4.43
C VAL A 167 -4.16 0.98 -5.55
N ALA A 168 -4.84 -0.18 -5.45
CA ALA A 168 -4.78 -1.22 -6.47
C ALA A 168 -5.32 -0.72 -7.82
N LEU A 169 -6.45 -0.01 -7.83
CA LEU A 169 -7.03 0.58 -9.04
C LEU A 169 -6.07 1.58 -9.69
N ALA A 170 -5.44 2.45 -8.89
CA ALA A 170 -4.48 3.43 -9.38
C ALA A 170 -3.27 2.74 -10.04
N LEU A 171 -2.63 1.81 -9.33
CA LEU A 171 -1.47 1.08 -9.86
C LEU A 171 -1.83 0.27 -11.11
N ALA A 172 -2.95 -0.47 -11.07
CA ALA A 172 -3.39 -1.29 -12.19
C ALA A 172 -3.72 -0.44 -13.43
N PHE A 173 -4.39 0.71 -13.26
CA PHE A 173 -4.71 1.59 -14.38
C PHE A 173 -3.44 2.15 -15.04
N PHE A 174 -2.49 2.68 -14.27
CA PHE A 174 -1.27 3.25 -14.85
C PHE A 174 -0.35 2.18 -15.44
N ALA A 175 -0.27 1.00 -14.82
CA ALA A 175 0.52 -0.10 -15.35
C ALA A 175 -0.11 -0.68 -16.62
N PHE A 176 -1.39 -1.05 -16.58
CA PHE A 176 -2.01 -1.83 -17.65
C PHE A 176 -2.59 -0.97 -18.78
N ASN A 177 -3.22 0.17 -18.48
CA ASN A 177 -3.82 1.04 -19.49
C ASN A 177 -2.85 2.11 -20.00
N ARG A 178 -1.97 2.64 -19.13
CA ARG A 178 -1.02 3.70 -19.49
C ARG A 178 0.39 3.18 -19.78
N LYS A 179 0.64 1.88 -19.60
CA LYS A 179 1.93 1.20 -19.89
C LYS A 179 3.12 1.85 -19.16
N LEU A 180 2.86 2.40 -17.98
CA LEU A 180 3.90 2.90 -17.08
C LEU A 180 4.42 1.77 -16.18
N PRO A 181 5.61 1.92 -15.57
CA PRO A 181 6.10 0.94 -14.60
C PRO A 181 5.10 0.69 -13.48
N LEU A 182 4.98 -0.55 -13.01
CA LEU A 182 4.15 -0.90 -11.85
C LEU A 182 4.83 -0.41 -10.56
N SER A 183 4.77 0.90 -10.32
CA SER A 183 5.38 1.56 -9.17
C SER A 183 4.55 2.78 -8.73
N PHE A 184 4.70 3.20 -7.48
CA PHE A 184 3.95 4.33 -6.92
C PHE A 184 4.23 5.63 -7.67
N ARG A 185 5.46 5.87 -8.16
CA ARG A 185 5.76 7.04 -9.01
C ARG A 185 4.78 7.21 -10.17
N SER A 186 4.30 6.11 -10.76
CA SER A 186 3.42 6.12 -11.93
C SER A 186 2.03 6.66 -11.61
N VAL A 187 1.57 6.48 -10.37
CA VAL A 187 0.29 7.02 -9.89
C VAL A 187 0.28 8.55 -9.92
N PHE A 188 1.45 9.18 -9.73
CA PHE A 188 1.61 10.63 -9.73
C PHE A 188 1.84 11.23 -11.13
N TYR A 189 1.88 10.41 -12.19
CA TYR A 189 2.07 10.89 -13.56
C TYR A 189 1.08 12.00 -13.97
N PRO A 190 -0.22 11.96 -13.64
CA PRO A 190 -1.15 13.05 -14.02
C PRO A 190 -0.80 14.41 -13.41
N LEU A 191 -0.11 14.44 -12.26
CA LEU A 191 0.26 15.65 -11.55
C LEU A 191 1.67 16.12 -11.89
N LEU A 192 2.60 15.17 -12.03
CA LEU A 192 4.03 15.43 -12.18
C LEU A 192 4.53 15.31 -13.61
N GLY A 193 3.77 14.68 -14.52
CA GLY A 193 4.18 14.38 -15.89
C GLY A 193 5.47 13.58 -15.91
N ASP A 194 6.39 13.94 -16.81
CA ASP A 194 7.67 13.22 -16.98
C ASP A 194 8.63 13.38 -15.78
N ARG A 195 8.33 14.26 -14.80
CA ARG A 195 9.13 14.41 -13.59
C ARG A 195 9.14 13.16 -12.71
N ILE A 196 8.21 12.22 -12.93
CA ILE A 196 8.22 10.91 -12.26
C ILE A 196 9.47 10.07 -12.59
N ASN A 197 10.16 10.38 -13.70
CA ASN A 197 11.39 9.69 -14.10
C ASN A 197 12.65 10.30 -13.46
N GLY A 198 12.50 11.40 -12.70
CA GLY A 198 13.58 12.04 -11.97
C GLY A 198 13.52 11.78 -10.46
N TRP A 199 14.28 12.57 -9.72
CA TRP A 199 14.45 12.42 -8.26
C TRP A 199 13.14 12.46 -7.46
N ILE A 200 12.11 13.18 -7.95
CA ILE A 200 10.80 13.25 -7.27
C ILE A 200 10.13 11.87 -7.29
N GLY A 201 10.20 11.15 -8.41
CA GLY A 201 9.69 9.77 -8.51
C GLY A 201 10.48 8.80 -7.64
N ASP A 202 11.81 9.01 -7.54
CA ASP A 202 12.65 8.20 -6.64
C ASP A 202 12.28 8.41 -5.18
N VAL A 203 12.01 9.65 -4.75
CA VAL A 203 11.54 9.94 -3.39
C VAL A 203 10.19 9.27 -3.11
N ILE A 204 9.24 9.32 -4.05
CA ILE A 204 7.93 8.66 -3.92
C ILE A 204 8.11 7.15 -3.71
N ASP A 205 8.96 6.52 -4.51
CA ASP A 205 9.21 5.09 -4.42
C ASP A 205 9.96 4.70 -3.14
N VAL A 206 10.92 5.52 -2.68
CA VAL A 206 11.58 5.32 -1.37
C VAL A 206 10.55 5.37 -0.24
N LEU A 207 9.65 6.34 -0.24
CA LEU A 207 8.58 6.43 0.76
C LEU A 207 7.64 5.23 0.70
N ALA A 208 7.31 4.74 -0.50
CA ALA A 208 6.51 3.54 -0.67
C ALA A 208 7.20 2.28 -0.12
N VAL A 209 8.50 2.13 -0.35
CA VAL A 209 9.31 1.04 0.21
C VAL A 209 9.33 1.10 1.73
N LEU A 210 9.57 2.29 2.31
CA LEU A 210 9.55 2.49 3.76
C LEU A 210 8.18 2.14 4.36
N ALA A 211 7.11 2.70 3.80
CA ALA A 211 5.75 2.44 4.27
C ALA A 211 5.39 0.95 4.24
N THR A 212 5.78 0.25 3.15
CA THR A 212 5.54 -1.19 3.01
C THR A 212 6.34 -1.98 4.04
N LEU A 213 7.64 -1.71 4.19
CA LEU A 213 8.49 -2.47 5.10
C LEU A 213 8.14 -2.26 6.57
N PHE A 214 7.81 -1.03 7.00
CA PHE A 214 7.34 -0.79 8.37
C PHE A 214 5.96 -1.40 8.64
N GLY A 215 5.06 -1.39 7.65
CA GLY A 215 3.77 -2.08 7.73
C GLY A 215 3.94 -3.60 7.91
N LEU A 216 4.79 -4.22 7.08
CA LEU A 216 5.12 -5.64 7.17
C LEU A 216 5.79 -6.00 8.51
N ALA A 217 6.75 -5.18 8.97
CA ALA A 217 7.44 -5.38 10.24
C ALA A 217 6.48 -5.36 11.44
N THR A 218 5.47 -4.48 11.42
CA THR A 218 4.43 -4.43 12.46
C THR A 218 3.61 -5.72 12.48
N SER A 219 3.15 -6.17 11.30
CA SER A 219 2.39 -7.43 11.19
C SER A 219 3.22 -8.64 11.63
N LEU A 220 4.51 -8.69 11.30
CA LEU A 220 5.41 -9.76 11.73
C LEU A 220 5.74 -9.69 13.22
N GLY A 221 5.81 -8.51 13.81
CA GLY A 221 6.06 -8.35 15.25
C GLY A 221 4.86 -8.76 16.12
N LEU A 222 3.64 -8.74 15.56
CA LEU A 222 2.41 -9.15 16.24
C LEU A 222 2.15 -10.67 16.17
N GLY A 223 2.74 -11.38 15.21
CA GLY A 223 2.52 -12.82 14.97
C GLY A 223 3.62 -13.67 15.57
#